data_AF-A0A8I1WID8-F1
#
_entry.id   AF-A0A8I1WID8-F1
#
_cell.length_a   1.000
_cell.length_b   1.000
_cell.length_c   1.000
_cell.angle_alpha   90.00
_cell.angle_beta   90.00
_cell.angle_gamma   90.00
#
_symmetry.space_group_name_H-M   'P 1'
#
loop_
_entity.id
_entity.type
_entity.pdbx_description
1 polymer ?
#
loop_
_entity_poly.entity_id
_entity_poly.type
_entity_poly.pdbx_seq_one_letter_code
_entity_poly.pdbx_strand_id
1 'polypeptide(L)'
;MRCFYHDVDAAASCNRCGKGLCRDCTITMDNGEVICRDCFQGIINGQKSMAAQVDRRFNIGKVLGVIAFVFALFKLDASIIGALIIALWVASWPISIFFSNKTDDPYVATSWESAGNLILGKLFIAIIGSPFIAIPAINGQKKRKSIIAKNEALLNSLVNR
;
A
#
# COMPACT_ATOMS: atom_id res chain seq x y z
N MET A 1 26.44 24.96 12.43
CA MET A 1 25.34 24.83 11.45
C MET A 1 24.05 25.26 12.14
N ARG A 2 23.17 26.04 11.51
CA ARG A 2 21.91 26.51 12.13
C ARG A 2 20.74 25.58 11.79
N CYS A 3 19.73 25.58 12.65
CA CYS A 3 18.46 24.92 12.38
C CYS A 3 17.76 25.61 11.19
N PHE A 4 17.14 24.81 10.31
CA PHE A 4 16.42 25.33 9.16
C PHE A 4 15.11 26.05 9.53
N TYR A 5 14.50 25.70 10.66
CA TYR A 5 13.19 26.23 11.07
C TYR A 5 13.27 27.28 12.18
N HIS A 6 14.37 27.32 12.95
CA HIS A 6 14.54 28.18 14.10
C HIS A 6 15.92 28.84 14.07
N ASP A 7 16.05 30.02 14.67
CA ASP A 7 17.32 30.76 14.71
C ASP A 7 18.27 30.25 15.82
N VAL A 8 18.46 28.93 15.90
CA VAL A 8 19.32 28.26 16.91
C VAL A 8 20.31 27.32 16.24
N ASP A 9 21.30 26.84 16.99
CA ASP A 9 22.25 25.84 16.48
C ASP A 9 21.56 24.50 16.22
N ALA A 10 21.92 23.87 15.10
CA ALA A 10 21.44 22.54 14.76
C ALA A 10 22.22 21.48 15.54
N ALA A 11 21.48 20.52 16.10
CA ALA A 11 22.00 19.37 16.82
C ALA A 11 22.20 18.15 15.91
N ALA A 12 21.45 18.07 14.81
CA ALA A 12 21.51 16.98 13.84
C ALA A 12 21.23 17.49 12.41
N SER A 13 21.43 16.62 11.42
CA SER A 13 21.02 16.84 10.04
C SER A 13 19.96 15.82 9.64
N CYS A 14 19.04 16.21 8.77
CA CYS A 14 18.04 15.30 8.21
C CYS A 14 18.70 14.28 7.26
N ASN A 15 18.54 12.99 7.54
CA ASN A 15 19.12 11.90 6.72
C ASN A 15 18.61 11.89 5.26
N ARG A 16 17.47 12.51 4.96
CA ARG A 16 16.89 12.53 3.60
C ARG A 16 17.23 13.76 2.77
N CYS A 17 17.29 14.93 3.38
CA CYS A 17 17.43 16.20 2.65
C CYS A 17 18.58 17.09 3.11
N GLY A 18 19.33 16.68 4.14
CA GLY A 18 20.53 17.37 4.61
C GLY A 18 20.29 18.68 5.38
N LYS A 19 19.03 19.08 5.60
CA LYS A 19 18.70 20.27 6.41
C LYS A 19 19.18 20.09 7.85
N GLY A 20 19.79 21.13 8.44
CA GLY A 20 20.14 21.17 9.86
C GLY A 20 18.89 21.32 10.74
N LEU A 21 18.83 20.58 11.86
CA LEU A 21 17.69 20.51 12.77
C LEU A 21 18.14 20.72 14.21
N CYS A 22 17.43 21.57 14.96
CA CYS A 22 17.54 21.61 16.42
C CYS A 22 16.82 20.41 17.05
N ARG A 23 17.06 20.16 18.35
CA ARG A 23 16.46 19.02 19.09
C ARG A 23 14.93 18.97 19.03
N ASP A 24 14.27 20.12 18.92
CA ASP A 24 12.80 20.18 18.83
C ASP A 24 12.27 19.90 17.42
N CYS A 25 13.11 20.06 16.39
CA CYS A 25 12.75 19.82 14.99
C CYS A 25 13.15 18.43 14.48
N THR A 26 13.89 17.65 15.28
CA THR A 26 14.27 16.28 14.94
C THR A 26 13.14 15.31 15.20
N ILE A 27 12.81 14.50 14.20
CA ILE A 27 11.94 13.34 14.33
C ILE A 27 12.81 12.10 14.20
N THR A 28 12.93 11.33 15.27
CA THR A 28 13.69 10.07 15.25
C THR A 28 12.76 8.92 14.89
N MET A 29 13.08 8.24 13.80
CA MET A 29 12.39 7.04 13.35
C MET A 29 12.82 5.81 14.17
N ASP A 30 12.03 4.73 14.12
CA ASP A 30 12.33 3.48 14.84
C ASP A 30 13.68 2.84 14.43
N ASN A 31 14.14 3.11 13.22
CA ASN A 31 15.46 2.67 12.71
C ASN A 31 16.62 3.59 13.12
N GLY A 32 16.36 4.58 13.97
CA GLY A 32 17.34 5.58 14.42
C GLY A 32 17.59 6.72 13.42
N GLU A 33 16.93 6.74 12.25
CA GLU A 33 17.08 7.83 11.29
C GLU A 33 16.44 9.12 11.82
N VAL A 34 17.18 10.22 11.71
CA VAL A 34 16.67 11.55 12.05
C VAL A 34 16.15 12.21 10.78
N ILE A 35 14.88 12.63 10.81
CA ILE A 35 14.24 13.31 9.69
C ILE A 35 13.58 14.61 10.11
N CYS A 36 13.39 15.51 9.15
CA CYS A 36 12.64 16.75 9.35
C CYS A 36 11.14 16.55 9.12
N ARG A 37 10.33 17.50 9.62
CA ARG A 37 8.87 17.50 9.44
C ARG A 37 8.42 17.42 7.97
N ASP A 38 9.09 18.13 7.06
CA ASP A 38 8.75 18.10 5.62
C ASP A 38 8.95 16.70 5.02
N CYS A 39 10.08 16.06 5.34
CA CYS A 39 10.37 14.70 4.89
C CYS A 39 9.40 13.69 5.51
N PHE A 40 9.04 13.87 6.78
CA PHE A 40 8.05 13.04 7.46
C PHE A 40 6.66 13.18 6.83
N GLN A 41 6.21 14.40 6.51
CA GLN A 41 4.99 14.66 5.76
C GLN A 41 5.01 13.94 4.40
N GLY A 42 6.14 13.98 3.69
CA GLY A 42 6.32 13.24 2.43
C GLY A 42 6.11 11.73 2.59
N ILE A 43 6.62 11.13 3.67
CA ILE A 43 6.41 9.71 3.99
C ILE A 43 4.93 9.42 4.25
N ILE A 44 4.27 10.25 5.07
CA ILE A 44 2.82 10.12 5.36
C ILE A 44 2.01 10.21 4.06
N ASN A 45 2.32 11.16 3.18
CA ASN A 45 1.64 11.33 1.91
C ASN A 45 1.83 10.11 0.99
N GLY A 46 3.03 9.53 0.98
CA GLY A 46 3.30 8.26 0.29
C GLY A 46 2.47 7.10 0.86
N GLN A 47 2.38 6.98 2.18
CA GLN A 47 1.54 5.96 2.83
C GLN A 47 0.05 6.14 2.52
N LYS A 48 -0.45 7.39 2.49
CA LYS A 48 -1.82 7.70 2.09
C LYS A 48 -2.11 7.35 0.64
N SER A 49 -1.23 7.69 -0.29
CA SER A 49 -1.42 7.37 -1.70
C SER A 49 -1.43 5.86 -1.93
N MET A 50 -0.56 5.12 -1.25
CA MET A 50 -0.58 3.65 -1.27
C MET A 50 -1.86 3.09 -0.66
N ALA A 51 -2.33 3.63 0.47
CA ALA A 51 -3.58 3.20 1.10
C ALA A 51 -4.79 3.47 0.20
N ALA A 52 -4.85 4.63 -0.48
CA ALA A 52 -5.91 4.97 -1.42
C ALA A 52 -5.93 4.04 -2.65
N GLN A 53 -4.75 3.66 -3.17
CA GLN A 53 -4.66 2.67 -4.25
C GLN A 53 -5.21 1.31 -3.83
N VAL A 54 -4.90 0.85 -2.62
CA VAL A 54 -5.43 -0.40 -2.06
C VAL A 54 -6.95 -0.32 -1.89
N ASP A 55 -7.47 0.78 -1.33
CA ASP A 55 -8.92 1.00 -1.18
C ASP A 55 -9.65 0.98 -2.52
N ARG A 56 -9.07 1.62 -3.55
CA ARG A 56 -9.60 1.58 -4.91
C ARG A 56 -9.70 0.15 -5.43
N ARG A 57 -8.69 -0.69 -5.20
CA ARG A 57 -8.71 -2.10 -5.63
C ARG A 57 -9.74 -2.93 -4.87
N PHE A 58 -9.93 -2.68 -3.57
CA PHE A 58 -11.04 -3.28 -2.81
C PHE A 58 -12.41 -2.88 -3.38
N ASN A 59 -12.58 -1.60 -3.75
CA ASN A 59 -13.83 -1.13 -4.33
C ASN A 59 -14.09 -1.74 -5.70
N ILE A 60 -13.08 -1.79 -6.58
CA ILE A 60 -13.17 -2.49 -7.87
C ILE A 60 -13.50 -3.97 -7.65
N GLY A 61 -12.82 -4.63 -6.72
CA GLY A 61 -13.09 -6.01 -6.34
C GLY A 61 -14.53 -6.24 -5.92
N LYS A 62 -15.08 -5.42 -5.02
CA LYS A 62 -16.49 -5.52 -4.60
C LYS A 62 -17.46 -5.42 -5.78
N VAL A 63 -17.25 -4.47 -6.68
CA VAL A 63 -18.10 -4.31 -7.88
C VAL A 63 -18.02 -5.55 -8.78
N LEU A 64 -16.81 -6.01 -9.09
CA LEU A 64 -16.61 -7.20 -9.92
C LEU A 64 -17.19 -8.46 -9.27
N GLY A 65 -17.04 -8.61 -7.94
CA GLY A 65 -17.60 -9.72 -7.18
C GLY A 65 -19.13 -9.76 -7.24
N VAL A 66 -19.80 -8.60 -7.09
CA VAL A 66 -21.27 -8.52 -7.21
C VAL A 66 -21.72 -8.89 -8.63
N ILE A 67 -21.04 -8.36 -9.66
CA ILE A 67 -21.36 -8.70 -11.06
C ILE A 67 -21.19 -10.21 -11.29
N ALA A 68 -20.09 -10.80 -10.82
CA ALA A 68 -19.81 -12.22 -10.97
C ALA A 68 -20.82 -13.08 -10.20
N PHE A 69 -21.23 -12.66 -9.00
CA PHE A 69 -22.26 -13.33 -8.21
C PHE A 69 -23.59 -13.40 -8.97
N VAL A 70 -24.07 -12.25 -9.46
CA VAL A 70 -25.33 -12.16 -10.22
C VAL A 70 -25.23 -12.98 -11.49
N PHE A 71 -24.14 -12.85 -12.26
CA PHE A 71 -23.93 -13.62 -13.47
C PHE A 71 -23.93 -15.13 -13.20
N ALA A 72 -23.27 -15.59 -12.13
CA ALA A 72 -23.23 -17.00 -11.77
C ALA A 72 -24.61 -17.57 -11.41
N LEU A 73 -25.43 -16.81 -10.69
CA LEU A 73 -26.80 -17.23 -10.35
C LEU A 73 -27.73 -17.32 -11.57
N PHE A 74 -27.63 -16.39 -12.52
CA PHE A 74 -28.58 -16.28 -13.63
C PHE A 74 -28.14 -16.93 -14.93
N LYS A 75 -26.82 -17.15 -15.14
CA LYS A 75 -26.26 -17.59 -16.43
C LYS A 75 -25.44 -18.86 -16.35
N LEU A 76 -25.02 -19.28 -15.16
CA LEU A 76 -24.17 -20.47 -14.97
C LEU A 76 -24.90 -21.59 -14.22
N ASP A 77 -26.20 -21.44 -13.95
CA ASP A 77 -27.02 -22.36 -13.15
C ASP A 77 -26.33 -22.82 -11.86
N ALA A 78 -25.51 -21.92 -11.28
CA ALA A 78 -24.71 -22.23 -10.12
C ALA A 78 -25.58 -22.24 -8.86
N SER A 79 -25.29 -23.16 -7.94
CA SER A 79 -25.84 -23.07 -6.59
C SER A 79 -25.41 -21.76 -5.91
N ILE A 80 -26.16 -21.30 -4.92
CA ILE A 80 -25.82 -20.08 -4.15
C ILE A 80 -24.39 -20.16 -3.60
N ILE A 81 -24.01 -21.34 -3.08
CA ILE A 81 -22.65 -21.59 -2.57
C ILE A 81 -21.62 -21.46 -3.70
N GLY A 82 -21.88 -22.05 -4.86
CA GLY A 82 -21.00 -21.93 -6.04
C GLY A 82 -20.85 -20.49 -6.51
N ALA A 83 -21.96 -19.73 -6.58
CA ALA A 83 -21.94 -18.33 -6.94
C ALA A 83 -21.14 -17.48 -5.94
N LEU A 84 -21.26 -17.74 -4.63
CA LEU A 84 -20.48 -17.05 -3.59
C LEU A 84 -18.97 -17.31 -3.74
N ILE A 85 -18.57 -18.54 -4.06
CA ILE A 85 -17.16 -18.88 -4.28
C ILE A 85 -16.60 -18.11 -5.48
N ILE A 86 -17.34 -18.09 -6.61
CA ILE A 86 -16.95 -17.34 -7.81
C ILE A 86 -16.84 -15.84 -7.49
N ALA A 87 -17.83 -15.29 -6.80
CA ALA A 87 -17.85 -13.89 -6.40
C ALA A 87 -16.66 -13.52 -5.52
N LEU A 88 -16.31 -14.38 -4.55
CA LEU A 88 -15.16 -14.17 -3.66
C LEU A 88 -13.83 -14.18 -4.43
N TRP A 89 -13.66 -15.12 -5.36
CA TRP A 89 -12.49 -15.21 -6.22
C TRP A 89 -12.33 -13.95 -7.07
N VAL A 90 -13.39 -13.55 -7.77
CA VAL A 90 -13.38 -12.36 -8.61
C VAL A 90 -13.18 -11.08 -7.79
N ALA A 91 -13.80 -10.98 -6.60
CA ALA A 91 -13.64 -9.83 -5.73
C ALA A 91 -12.22 -9.66 -5.20
N SER A 92 -11.51 -10.77 -5.00
CA SER A 92 -10.18 -10.76 -4.42
C SER A 92 -9.07 -10.54 -5.45
N TRP A 93 -9.37 -10.76 -6.73
CA TRP A 93 -8.39 -10.73 -7.82
C TRP A 93 -7.66 -9.38 -8.00
N PRO A 94 -8.32 -8.20 -7.98
CA PRO A 94 -7.63 -6.91 -8.15
C PRO A 94 -6.62 -6.60 -7.05
N ILE A 95 -6.84 -7.12 -5.84
CA ILE A 95 -5.95 -6.97 -4.68
C ILE A 95 -4.73 -7.86 -4.87
N SER A 96 -4.95 -9.10 -5.29
CA SER A 96 -3.88 -10.07 -5.55
C SER A 96 -2.88 -9.55 -6.58
N ILE A 97 -3.37 -9.00 -7.71
CA ILE A 97 -2.52 -8.36 -8.73
C ILE A 97 -1.70 -7.19 -8.16
N PHE A 98 -2.29 -6.40 -7.26
CA PHE A 98 -1.57 -5.27 -6.65
C PHE A 98 -0.38 -5.73 -5.81
N PHE A 99 -0.48 -6.88 -5.14
CA PHE A 99 0.60 -7.43 -4.33
C PHE A 99 1.60 -8.26 -5.15
N SER A 100 1.16 -8.98 -6.19
CA SER A 100 2.05 -9.73 -7.09
C SER A 100 2.97 -8.84 -7.92
N ASN A 101 2.60 -7.57 -8.14
CA ASN A 101 3.42 -6.63 -8.89
C ASN A 101 4.56 -6.00 -8.05
N LYS A 102 4.65 -6.30 -6.76
CA LYS A 102 5.68 -5.78 -5.86
C LYS A 102 6.78 -6.79 -5.50
N THR A 103 6.71 -8.01 -6.01
CA THR A 103 7.82 -8.94 -5.90
C THR A 103 8.89 -8.53 -6.89
N ASP A 104 10.06 -8.16 -6.38
CA ASP A 104 11.27 -7.93 -7.18
C ASP A 104 11.64 -9.26 -7.83
N ASP A 105 11.26 -9.42 -9.11
CA ASP A 105 11.54 -10.64 -9.86
C ASP A 105 12.98 -10.57 -10.38
N PRO A 106 13.84 -11.57 -10.10
CA PRO A 106 15.19 -11.63 -10.65
C PRO A 106 15.19 -11.95 -12.16
N TYR A 107 14.03 -12.29 -12.74
CA TYR A 107 13.88 -12.61 -14.14
C TYR A 107 13.66 -11.36 -15.00
N VAL A 108 14.60 -11.08 -15.91
CA VAL A 108 14.48 -10.03 -16.94
C VAL A 108 14.10 -10.70 -18.26
N ALA A 109 12.95 -10.34 -18.81
CA ALA A 109 12.50 -10.89 -20.09
C ALA A 109 13.45 -10.47 -21.23
N THR A 110 13.98 -11.46 -21.96
CA THR A 110 14.92 -11.25 -23.07
C THR A 110 14.23 -11.27 -24.45
N SER A 111 12.92 -11.52 -24.49
CA SER A 111 12.11 -11.61 -25.71
C SER A 111 10.63 -11.27 -25.43
N TRP A 112 9.84 -11.05 -26.49
CA TRP A 112 8.39 -10.83 -26.37
C TRP A 112 7.64 -12.05 -25.81
N GLU A 113 8.08 -13.24 -26.18
CA GLU A 113 7.51 -14.50 -25.68
C GLU A 113 7.79 -14.71 -24.19
N SER A 114 9.03 -14.42 -23.75
CA SER A 114 9.38 -14.48 -22.32
C SER A 114 8.67 -13.41 -21.49
N ALA A 115 8.45 -12.22 -22.03
CA ALA A 115 7.65 -11.19 -21.38
C ALA A 115 6.19 -11.64 -21.20
N GLY A 116 5.61 -12.28 -22.23
CA GLY A 116 4.26 -12.86 -22.17
C GLY A 116 4.14 -13.94 -21.09
N ASN A 117 5.09 -14.88 -21.04
CA ASN A 117 5.10 -15.96 -20.05
C ASN A 117 5.25 -15.44 -18.60
N LEU A 118 6.05 -14.39 -18.39
CA LEU A 118 6.19 -13.75 -17.08
C LEU A 118 4.86 -13.12 -16.61
N ILE A 119 4.17 -12.41 -17.51
CA ILE A 119 2.86 -11.80 -17.21
C ILE A 119 1.83 -12.88 -16.89
N LEU A 120 1.77 -13.95 -17.69
CA LEU A 120 0.87 -15.08 -17.43
C LEU A 120 1.15 -15.73 -16.07
N GLY A 121 2.42 -15.96 -15.73
CA GLY A 121 2.82 -16.52 -14.45
C GLY A 121 2.33 -15.67 -13.26
N LYS A 122 2.51 -14.34 -13.34
CA LYS A 122 2.01 -13.40 -12.31
C LYS A 122 0.50 -13.43 -12.20
N LEU A 123 -0.22 -13.49 -13.33
CA LEU A 123 -1.67 -13.61 -13.33
C LEU A 123 -2.13 -14.93 -12.72
N PHE A 124 -1.47 -16.05 -13.03
CA PHE A 124 -1.80 -17.36 -12.49
C PHE A 124 -1.62 -17.42 -10.97
N ILE A 125 -0.49 -16.92 -10.46
CA ILE A 125 -0.23 -16.78 -9.02
C ILE A 125 -1.28 -15.88 -8.37
N ALA A 126 -1.61 -14.76 -9.03
CA ALA A 126 -2.60 -13.83 -8.51
C ALA A 126 -4.01 -14.44 -8.43
N ILE A 127 -4.39 -15.26 -9.40
CA ILE A 127 -5.70 -15.93 -9.47
C ILE A 127 -5.82 -16.97 -8.36
N ILE A 128 -4.86 -17.90 -8.24
CA ILE A 128 -4.88 -18.96 -7.22
C ILE A 128 -4.75 -18.37 -5.81
N GLY A 129 -3.87 -17.39 -5.63
CA GLY A 129 -3.65 -16.73 -4.35
C GLY A 129 -4.77 -15.76 -3.95
N SER A 130 -5.72 -15.45 -4.83
CA SER A 130 -6.68 -14.36 -4.64
C SER A 130 -7.48 -14.47 -3.32
N PRO A 131 -8.19 -15.57 -2.99
CA PRO A 131 -8.95 -15.63 -1.74
C PRO A 131 -8.05 -15.62 -0.49
N PHE A 132 -6.83 -16.16 -0.58
CA PHE A 132 -5.89 -16.26 0.54
C PHE A 132 -5.26 -14.92 0.90
N ILE A 133 -5.03 -14.05 -0.10
CA ILE A 133 -4.40 -12.73 0.10
C ILE A 133 -5.42 -11.68 0.58
N ALA A 134 -6.71 -11.89 0.33
CA ALA A 134 -7.76 -10.92 0.69
C ALA A 134 -7.83 -10.63 2.19
N ILE A 135 -7.84 -11.67 3.03
CA ILE A 135 -7.92 -11.53 4.50
C ILE A 135 -6.73 -10.77 5.09
N PRO A 136 -5.46 -11.17 4.85
CA PRO A 136 -4.31 -10.42 5.37
C PRO A 136 -4.23 -9.01 4.77
N ALA A 137 -4.69 -8.79 3.54
CA ALA A 137 -4.75 -7.45 2.93
C ALA A 137 -5.72 -6.52 3.68
N ILE A 138 -6.89 -7.01 4.10
CA ILE A 138 -7.86 -6.24 4.89
C ILE A 138 -7.27 -5.85 6.25
N ASN A 139 -6.68 -6.81 6.95
CA ASN A 139 -6.08 -6.57 8.27
C ASN A 139 -4.88 -5.60 8.16
N GLY A 140 -4.02 -5.80 7.17
CA GLY A 140 -2.92 -4.90 6.87
C GLY A 140 -3.40 -3.48 6.54
N GLN A 141 -4.52 -3.34 5.84
CA GLN A 141 -5.08 -2.03 5.51
C GLN A 141 -5.61 -1.29 6.73
N LYS A 142 -6.30 -1.98 7.66
CA LYS A 142 -6.74 -1.38 8.94
C LYS A 142 -5.54 -0.87 9.74
N LYS A 143 -4.48 -1.68 9.86
CA LYS A 143 -3.25 -1.31 10.56
C LYS A 143 -2.55 -0.11 9.89
N ARG A 144 -2.48 -0.08 8.56
CA ARG A 144 -1.91 1.08 7.82
C ARG A 144 -2.67 2.37 8.11
N LYS A 145 -4.00 2.35 8.06
CA LYS A 145 -4.82 3.54 8.34
C LYS A 145 -4.64 4.06 9.76
N SER A 146 -4.53 3.17 10.76
CA SER A 146 -4.29 3.60 12.14
C SER A 146 -2.89 4.20 12.34
N ILE A 147 -1.86 3.66 11.67
CA ILE A 147 -0.50 4.23 11.70
C ILE A 147 -0.46 5.61 11.04
N ILE A 148 -1.10 5.76 9.87
CA ILE A 148 -1.19 7.06 9.19
C ILE A 148 -1.81 8.10 10.11
N ALA A 149 -2.95 7.79 10.74
CA ALA A 149 -3.63 8.71 11.66
C ALA A 149 -2.75 9.11 12.87
N LYS A 150 -2.00 8.15 13.44
CA LYS A 150 -1.04 8.45 14.53
C LYS A 150 0.09 9.36 14.06
N ASN A 151 0.64 9.11 12.88
CA ASN A 151 1.73 9.91 12.32
C ASN A 151 1.28 11.33 11.96
N GLU A 152 0.05 11.49 11.49
CA GLU A 152 -0.56 12.81 11.26
C GLU A 152 -0.75 13.59 12.56
N ALA A 153 -1.26 12.93 13.61
CA ALA A 153 -1.41 13.56 14.92
C ALA A 153 -0.05 14.00 15.49
N LEU A 154 0.98 13.14 15.34
CA LEU A 154 2.35 13.48 15.73
C LEU A 154 2.86 14.69 14.95
N LEU A 155 2.70 14.69 13.62
CA LEU A 155 3.16 15.80 12.78
C LEU A 155 2.46 17.13 13.14
N ASN A 156 1.15 17.11 13.36
CA ASN A 156 0.41 18.30 13.79
C ASN A 156 0.91 18.84 15.13
N SER A 157 1.28 17.96 16.07
CA SER A 157 1.87 18.36 17.35
C SER A 157 3.26 18.99 17.24
N LEU A 158 3.95 18.79 16.12
CA LEU A 158 5.29 19.34 15.83
C LEU A 158 5.22 20.64 15.01
N VAL A 159 4.14 20.82 14.24
CA VAL A 159 3.89 22.08 13.50
C VAL A 159 3.37 23.17 14.42
N ASN A 160 2.61 22.80 15.45
CA ASN A 160 2.01 23.73 16.42
C ASN A 160 2.90 24.03 17.64
N ARG A 161 4.16 23.57 17.63
CA ARG A 161 5.19 23.94 18.60
C ARG A 161 6.08 25.03 18.02
#